data_AF-A0A3D4UKR6-F1
#
_entry.id   AF-A0A3D4UKR6-F1
#
_cell.length_a   1.000
_cell.length_b   1.000
_cell.length_c   1.000
_cell.angle_alpha   90.00
_cell.angle_beta   90.00
_cell.angle_gamma   90.00
#
_symmetry.space_group_name_H-M   'P 1'
#
loop_
_entity.id
_entity.type
_entity.pdbx_description
1 polymer ?
#
loop_
_entity_poly.entity_id
_entity_poly.type
_entity_poly.pdbx_seq_one_letter_code
_entity_poly.pdbx_strand_id
1 'polypeptide(L)'
;MTRLFLTRRATLDLIEIEDYSTETWGKQTAEAYIGKFETAFGLLRESPDLLRRVPEFSPHLYFYRVGQHWVIACRTDEATFVLTICHGSMDLPSRVAELEPLLMQEVEILASRLRKG
;
A
#
# COMPACT_ATOMS: atom_id res chain seq x y z
N MET A 1 -15.22 1.89 -9.91
CA MET A 1 -14.26 0.80 -9.62
C MET A 1 -12.97 1.02 -10.39
N THR A 2 -11.82 1.01 -9.70
CA THR A 2 -10.48 0.98 -10.31
C THR A 2 -9.80 -0.36 -10.05
N ARG A 3 -8.81 -0.72 -10.88
CA ARG A 3 -7.94 -1.86 -10.60
C ARG A 3 -6.99 -1.49 -9.48
N LEU A 4 -6.73 -2.42 -8.57
CA LEU A 4 -5.73 -2.25 -7.51
C LEU A 4 -4.70 -3.35 -7.61
N PHE A 5 -3.43 -2.96 -7.65
CA PHE A 5 -2.28 -3.86 -7.70
C PHE A 5 -1.37 -3.60 -6.51
N LEU A 6 -0.80 -4.68 -5.97
CA LEU A 6 0.26 -4.60 -4.98
C LEU A 6 1.61 -4.74 -5.70
N THR A 7 2.57 -3.89 -5.36
CA THR A 7 3.97 -4.11 -5.73
C THR A 7 4.51 -5.35 -5.03
N ARG A 8 5.67 -5.84 -5.47
CA ARG A 8 6.37 -6.91 -4.74
C ARG A 8 6.65 -6.49 -3.29
N ARG A 9 6.99 -5.22 -3.08
CA ARG A 9 7.28 -4.70 -1.74
C ARG A 9 6.04 -4.72 -0.83
N ALA A 10 4.91 -4.21 -1.30
CA ALA A 10 3.67 -4.22 -0.52
C ALA A 10 3.22 -5.64 -0.14
N THR A 11 3.41 -6.62 -1.03
CA THR A 11 3.13 -8.03 -0.73
C THR A 11 4.04 -8.57 0.38
N LEU A 12 5.34 -8.25 0.34
CA LEU A 12 6.27 -8.64 1.40
C LEU A 12 5.92 -7.97 2.73
N ASP A 13 5.54 -6.69 2.71
CA ASP A 13 5.13 -5.99 3.92
C ASP A 13 3.90 -6.66 4.57
N LEU A 14 2.92 -7.14 3.78
CA LEU A 14 1.77 -7.89 4.33
C LEU A 14 2.18 -9.21 4.99
N ILE A 15 3.12 -9.95 4.39
CA ILE A 15 3.65 -11.20 4.94
C ILE A 15 4.35 -10.92 6.28
N GLU A 16 5.23 -9.91 6.32
CA GLU A 16 5.92 -9.51 7.56
C GLU A 16 4.93 -9.10 8.66
N ILE A 17 3.85 -8.39 8.29
CA ILE A 17 2.79 -8.01 9.23
C ILE A 17 2.04 -9.24 9.75
N GLU A 18 1.71 -10.21 8.89
CA GLU A 18 1.02 -11.45 9.26
C GLU A 18 1.88 -12.31 10.20
N ASP A 19 3.15 -12.51 9.84
CA ASP A 19 4.12 -13.29 10.61
C ASP A 19 4.29 -12.69 12.01
N TYR A 20 4.60 -11.39 12.09
CA TYR A 20 4.76 -10.69 13.37
C TYR A 20 3.49 -10.75 14.22
N SER A 21 2.31 -10.56 13.58
CA SER A 21 1.04 -10.59 14.30
C SER A 21 0.71 -11.99 14.83
N THR A 22 1.09 -13.03 14.07
CA THR A 22 0.90 -14.43 14.46
C THR A 22 1.79 -14.78 15.64
N GLU A 23 3.06 -14.40 15.58
CA GLU A 23 4.03 -14.64 16.65
C GLU A 23 3.65 -13.89 17.94
N THR A 24 3.11 -12.68 17.83
CA THR A 24 2.84 -11.82 18.98
C THR A 24 1.47 -12.09 19.63
N TRP A 25 0.42 -12.31 18.82
CA TRP A 25 -0.97 -12.37 19.29
C TRP A 25 -1.75 -13.60 18.81
N GLY A 26 -1.08 -14.53 18.14
CA GLY A 26 -1.68 -15.75 17.62
C GLY A 26 -2.39 -15.57 16.28
N LYS A 27 -2.55 -16.71 15.59
CA LYS A 27 -3.05 -16.79 14.21
C LYS A 27 -4.40 -16.12 13.97
N GLN A 28 -5.38 -16.31 14.86
CA GLN A 28 -6.71 -15.71 14.69
C GLN A 28 -6.66 -14.17 14.69
N THR A 29 -5.80 -13.58 15.53
CA THR A 29 -5.60 -12.13 15.57
C THR A 29 -4.94 -11.64 14.30
N ALA A 30 -3.94 -12.37 13.79
CA ALA A 30 -3.25 -12.06 12.55
C ALA A 30 -4.20 -12.09 11.34
N GLU A 31 -4.97 -13.17 11.19
CA GLU A 31 -5.98 -13.31 10.12
C GLU A 31 -7.00 -12.16 10.16
N ALA A 32 -7.52 -11.83 11.34
CA ALA A 32 -8.45 -10.72 11.51
C ALA A 32 -7.81 -9.36 11.18
N TYR A 33 -6.50 -9.22 11.39
CA TYR A 33 -5.77 -7.99 11.07
C TYR A 33 -5.49 -7.87 9.57
N ILE A 34 -5.06 -8.95 8.91
CA ILE A 34 -4.90 -9.01 7.45
C ILE A 34 -6.22 -8.76 6.73
N GLY A 35 -7.34 -9.31 7.23
CA GLY A 35 -8.67 -9.05 6.69
C GLY A 35 -9.07 -7.56 6.68
N LYS A 36 -8.50 -6.73 7.57
CA LYS A 36 -8.70 -5.26 7.52
C LYS A 36 -8.04 -4.64 6.29
N PHE A 37 -6.89 -5.15 5.85
CA PHE A 37 -6.23 -4.68 4.63
C PHE A 37 -7.02 -5.10 3.40
N GLU A 38 -7.51 -6.34 3.35
CA GLU A 38 -8.36 -6.81 2.24
C GLU A 38 -9.63 -5.96 2.11
N THR A 39 -10.29 -5.70 3.24
CA THR A 39 -11.46 -4.82 3.30
C THR A 39 -11.11 -3.41 2.82
N ALA A 40 -9.99 -2.85 3.28
CA ALA A 40 -9.51 -1.55 2.85
C ALA A 40 -9.23 -1.52 1.34
N PHE A 41 -8.56 -2.52 0.77
CA PHE A 41 -8.30 -2.60 -0.66
C PHE A 41 -9.58 -2.71 -1.48
N GLY A 42 -10.60 -3.44 -0.99
CA GLY A 42 -11.93 -3.44 -1.59
C GLY A 42 -12.54 -2.03 -1.65
N LEU A 43 -12.51 -1.31 -0.52
CA LEU A 43 -13.00 0.07 -0.45
C LEU A 43 -12.22 1.02 -1.37
N LEU A 44 -10.90 0.87 -1.44
CA LEU A 44 -10.05 1.70 -2.32
C LEU A 44 -10.28 1.41 -3.81
N ARG A 45 -10.70 0.19 -4.17
CA ARG A 45 -11.12 -0.13 -5.54
C ARG A 45 -12.43 0.55 -5.90
N GLU A 46 -13.38 0.60 -4.96
CA GLU A 46 -14.67 1.26 -5.16
C GLU A 46 -14.56 2.79 -5.14
N SER A 47 -13.81 3.32 -4.19
CA SER A 47 -13.67 4.75 -3.90
C SER A 47 -12.19 5.15 -3.75
N PRO A 48 -11.46 5.30 -4.87
CA PRO A 48 -10.04 5.66 -4.84
C PRO A 48 -9.75 7.01 -4.18
N ASP A 49 -10.74 7.90 -4.07
CA ASP A 49 -10.60 9.22 -3.45
C ASP A 49 -10.55 9.19 -1.91
N LEU A 50 -10.74 8.01 -1.32
CA LEU A 50 -10.42 7.75 0.09
C LEU A 50 -8.92 7.88 0.38
N LEU A 51 -8.07 7.66 -0.63
CA LEU A 51 -6.65 7.93 -0.57
C LEU A 51 -6.39 9.44 -0.43
N ARG A 52 -5.59 9.82 0.56
CA ARG A 52 -5.31 11.24 0.87
C ARG A 52 -3.89 11.61 0.46
N ARG A 53 -3.72 12.82 -0.09
CA ARG A 53 -2.41 13.44 -0.21
C ARG A 53 -1.98 14.01 1.14
N VAL A 54 -0.69 14.01 1.37
CA VAL A 54 -0.06 14.57 2.57
C VAL A 54 0.97 15.59 2.05
N PRO A 55 0.80 16.90 2.30
CA PRO A 55 1.61 17.96 1.68
C PRO A 55 3.13 17.82 1.85
N GLU A 56 3.56 17.15 2.91
CA GLU A 56 4.96 16.91 3.23
C GLU A 56 5.63 15.87 2.31
N PHE A 57 4.84 15.13 1.53
CA PHE A 57 5.31 14.11 0.60
C PHE A 57 5.05 14.47 -0.84
N SER A 58 5.69 13.74 -1.75
CA SER A 58 5.51 13.86 -3.19
C SER A 58 4.02 13.86 -3.58
N PRO A 59 3.58 14.76 -4.50
CA PRO A 59 2.17 14.88 -4.88
C PRO A 59 1.64 13.64 -5.63
N HIS A 60 2.53 12.75 -6.05
CA HIS A 60 2.19 11.48 -6.68
C HIS A 60 1.82 10.39 -5.66
N LEU A 61 2.19 10.59 -4.39
CA LEU A 61 1.93 9.67 -3.30
C LEU A 61 0.61 9.97 -2.62
N TYR A 62 -0.08 8.89 -2.27
CA TYR A 62 -1.30 8.91 -1.51
C TYR A 62 -1.25 7.92 -0.36
N PHE A 63 -2.00 8.22 0.68
CA PHE A 63 -1.94 7.55 1.97
C PHE A 63 -3.33 7.11 2.40
N TYR A 64 -3.41 5.92 3.00
CA TYR A 64 -4.59 5.41 3.66
C TYR A 64 -4.21 4.68 4.94
N ARG A 65 -5.02 4.81 6.00
CA ARG A 65 -4.72 4.22 7.30
C ARG A 65 -5.49 2.92 7.50
N VAL A 66 -4.79 1.86 7.88
CA VAL A 66 -5.39 0.57 8.27
C VAL A 66 -4.83 0.18 9.63
N GLY A 67 -5.62 0.39 10.69
CA GLY A 67 -5.19 0.14 12.06
C GLY A 67 -3.90 0.91 12.40
N GLN A 68 -2.84 0.17 12.71
CA GLN A 68 -1.53 0.74 13.02
C GLN A 68 -0.62 0.96 11.81
N HIS A 69 -1.07 0.68 10.58
CA HIS A 69 -0.25 0.79 9.37
C HIS A 69 -0.75 1.86 8.39
N TRP A 70 0.20 2.45 7.67
CA TRP A 70 -0.01 3.30 6.52
C TRP A 70 0.14 2.49 5.24
N VAL A 71 -0.89 2.51 4.42
CA VAL A 71 -0.84 2.06 3.03
C VAL A 71 -0.42 3.26 2.19
N ILE A 72 0.70 3.13 1.49
CA ILE A 72 1.23 4.16 0.59
C ILE A 72 1.01 3.70 -0.85
N ALA A 73 0.42 4.56 -1.68
CA ALA A 73 0.00 4.20 -3.02
C ALA A 73 0.25 5.33 -4.03
N CYS A 74 0.38 4.95 -5.30
CA CYS A 74 0.25 5.86 -6.44
C CYS A 74 -1.05 5.58 -7.19
N ARG A 75 -1.58 6.60 -7.87
CA ARG A 75 -2.77 6.49 -8.72
C ARG A 75 -2.43 6.90 -10.15
N THR A 76 -2.91 6.11 -11.10
CA THR A 76 -3.02 6.51 -12.51
C THR A 76 -4.51 6.56 -12.88
N ASP A 77 -4.82 6.98 -14.11
CA ASP A 77 -6.19 6.96 -14.61
C ASP A 77 -6.76 5.53 -14.72
N GLU A 78 -5.88 4.51 -14.80
CA GLU A 78 -6.26 3.12 -15.03
C GLU A 78 -6.28 2.27 -13.75
N ALA A 79 -5.43 2.60 -12.77
CA ALA A 79 -5.23 1.76 -11.59
C ALA A 79 -4.66 2.51 -10.38
N THR A 80 -4.89 1.92 -9.21
CA THR A 80 -4.17 2.22 -7.97
C THR A 80 -3.07 1.18 -7.76
N PHE A 81 -1.86 1.63 -7.46
CA PHE A 81 -0.72 0.78 -7.12
C PHE A 81 -0.37 1.00 -5.67
N VAL A 82 -0.58 0.00 -4.82
CA VAL A 82 -0.09 0.01 -3.43
C VAL A 82 1.40 -0.33 -3.47
N LEU A 83 2.20 0.61 -2.99
CA LEU A 83 3.64 0.58 -3.14
C LEU A 83 4.35 -0.06 -1.95
N THR A 84 3.89 0.23 -0.74
CA THR A 84 4.42 -0.32 0.51
C THR A 84 3.41 -0.13 1.64
N ILE A 85 3.57 -0.89 2.72
CA ILE A 85 2.80 -0.80 3.95
C ILE A 85 3.75 -0.60 5.12
N CYS A 86 3.66 0.53 5.80
CA CYS A 86 4.58 0.89 6.89
C CYS A 86 3.84 0.97 8.23
N HIS A 87 4.47 0.51 9.30
CA HIS A 87 3.93 0.71 10.65
C HIS A 87 3.93 2.22 10.99
N GLY A 88 2.89 2.69 11.66
CA GLY A 88 2.67 4.12 11.93
C GLY A 88 3.66 4.76 12.91
N SER A 89 4.40 3.94 13.64
CA SER A 89 5.49 4.39 14.51
C SER A 89 6.83 4.55 13.79
N MET A 90 6.91 4.18 12.51
CA MET A 90 8.13 4.35 11.73
C MET A 90 8.31 5.82 11.32
N ASP A 91 9.56 6.20 11.06
CA ASP A 91 9.89 7.46 10.40
C ASP A 91 9.44 7.39 8.93
N LEU A 92 8.17 7.75 8.73
CA LEU A 92 7.51 7.70 7.43
C LEU A 92 8.22 8.58 6.38
N PRO A 93 8.66 9.83 6.68
CA PRO A 93 9.46 10.61 5.74
C PRO A 93 10.73 9.92 5.24
N SER A 94 11.56 9.41 6.15
CA SER A 94 12.81 8.75 5.74
C SER A 94 12.54 7.52 4.87
N ARG A 95 11.52 6.73 5.21
CA ARG A 95 11.14 5.54 4.45
C ARG A 95 10.55 5.87 3.09
N VAL A 96 9.71 6.91 3.00
CA VAL A 96 9.15 7.36 1.72
C VAL A 96 10.27 7.85 0.81
N ALA A 97 11.19 8.67 1.31
CA ALA A 97 12.33 9.18 0.54
C ALA A 97 13.25 8.06 0.01
N GLU A 98 13.46 7.00 0.81
CA GLU A 98 14.24 5.82 0.42
C GLU A 98 13.55 5.03 -0.70
N LEU A 99 12.23 4.82 -0.59
CA LEU A 99 11.51 3.88 -1.44
C LEU A 99 10.93 4.51 -2.70
N GLU A 100 10.59 5.81 -2.68
CA GLU A 100 9.88 6.49 -3.77
C GLU A 100 10.52 6.25 -5.16
N PRO A 101 11.84 6.42 -5.37
CA PRO A 101 12.43 6.25 -6.70
C PRO A 101 12.25 4.83 -7.26
N LEU A 102 12.45 3.80 -6.43
CA LEU A 102 12.32 2.40 -6.83
C LEU A 102 10.86 2.04 -7.11
N LEU A 103 9.95 2.51 -6.26
CA LEU A 103 8.53 2.26 -6.38
C LEU A 103 7.95 2.92 -7.65
N MET A 104 8.38 4.12 -7.99
CA MET A 104 7.98 4.79 -9.23
C MET A 104 8.46 4.04 -10.47
N GLN A 105 9.68 3.48 -10.46
CA GLN A 105 10.17 2.62 -11.53
C GLN A 105 9.32 1.34 -11.68
N GLU A 106 8.93 0.71 -10.56
CA GLU A 106 8.05 -0.47 -10.58
C GLU A 106 6.66 -0.13 -11.15
N VAL A 107 6.10 1.02 -10.79
CA VAL A 107 4.82 1.53 -11.34
C VAL A 107 4.91 1.74 -12.84
N GLU A 108 5.99 2.37 -13.35
CA GLU A 108 6.18 2.57 -14.79
C GLU A 108 6.23 1.25 -15.55
N ILE A 109 6.95 0.26 -15.02
CA ILE A 109 7.01 -1.09 -15.59
C ILE A 109 5.62 -1.72 -15.61
N LEU A 110 4.89 -1.70 -14.49
CA LEU A 110 3.54 -2.27 -14.40
C LEU A 110 2.55 -1.56 -15.34
N ALA A 111 2.55 -0.24 -15.37
CA ALA A 111 1.72 0.56 -16.27
C ALA A 111 2.05 0.28 -17.74
N SER A 112 3.34 0.12 -18.09
CA SER A 112 3.74 -0.22 -19.47
C SER A 112 3.22 -1.59 -19.93
N ARG A 113 3.08 -2.54 -19.00
CA ARG A 113 2.52 -3.87 -19.27
C ARG A 113 1.01 -3.79 -19.47
N LEU A 114 0.31 -2.96 -18.69
CA LEU A 114 -1.13 -2.75 -18.81
C LEU A 114 -1.52 -2.09 -20.14
N ARG A 115 -0.70 -1.17 -20.67
CA ARG A 115 -0.96 -0.52 -21.97
C ARG A 115 -0.74 -1.42 -23.20
N LYS A 116 -0.08 -2.57 -23.02
CA LYS A 116 0.30 -3.48 -24.12
C LYS A 116 -0.54 -4.77 -24.18
N GLY A 117 -1.49 -4.95 -23.28
CA GLY A 117 -2.40 -6.11 -23.23
C GLY A 117 -3.85 -5.68 -23.26
#